data_AF-A0A387BZV6-F1
#
_entry.id   AF-A0A387BZV6-F1
#
_cell.length_a   1.000
_cell.length_b   1.000
_cell.length_c   1.000
_cell.angle_alpha   90.00
_cell.angle_beta   90.00
_cell.angle_gamma   90.00
#
_symmetry.space_group_name_H-M   'P 1'
#
loop_
_entity.id
_entity.type
_entity.pdbx_description
1 polymer ?
#
loop_
_entity_poly.entity_id
_entity_poly.type
_entity_poly.pdbx_seq_one_letter_code
_entity_poly.pdbx_strand_id
1 'polypeptide(L)'
;MAVEVNVGATPEAQLNALLREVDNMLPFVRSRLRGRPNDIDPVLQHVREVVWHRYSSYDERLGTPNAFVFGITRNVLRSTLGRRARVSEEVPEDIESEATPDPLTALIRRFDAHRWMSLVAGFVGEDDWTLFAELALSDGAADEILAGHSLTSRALRTVRDRVSLTAYTVRAALAAADSGDPITGPVILHCLPDRGGLREVAVLMGTDANTIAATLHIHPGAARARIANAKRLLTIAYAVLNQELAA
;
A
#
# COMPACT_ATOMS: atom_id res chain seq x y z
N MET A 1 4.83 53.44 33.78
CA MET A 1 4.07 52.23 33.37
C MET A 1 3.80 52.34 31.88
N ALA A 2 4.72 51.80 31.07
CA ALA A 2 4.52 51.72 29.63
C ALA A 2 3.72 50.43 29.36
N VAL A 3 2.53 50.58 28.78
CA VAL A 3 1.76 49.46 28.25
C VAL A 3 2.42 49.10 26.92
N GLU A 4 3.23 48.04 26.92
CA GLU A 4 3.69 47.40 25.69
C GLU A 4 2.47 46.80 24.99
N VAL A 5 1.95 47.54 24.01
CA VAL A 5 0.99 47.01 23.05
C VAL A 5 1.75 46.01 22.20
N ASN A 6 1.60 44.74 22.55
CA ASN A 6 2.14 43.62 21.78
C ASN A 6 1.44 43.62 20.41
N VAL A 7 2.10 44.19 19.41
CA VAL A 7 1.65 44.18 18.01
C VAL A 7 1.77 42.74 17.53
N GLY A 8 0.73 41.95 17.80
CA GLY A 8 0.58 40.62 17.23
C GLY A 8 0.76 40.71 15.71
N ALA A 9 1.55 39.79 15.15
CA ALA A 9 1.82 39.73 13.72
C ALA A 9 0.53 39.95 12.93
N THR A 10 0.52 40.91 12.01
CA THR A 10 -0.66 41.16 11.19
C THR A 10 -1.06 39.84 10.50
N PRO A 11 -2.37 39.58 10.31
CA PRO A 11 -2.84 38.33 9.68
C PRO A 11 -2.13 38.04 8.35
N GLU A 12 -1.78 39.09 7.61
CA GLU A 12 -1.01 39.05 6.38
C GLU A 12 0.45 38.62 6.59
N ALA A 13 1.13 39.08 7.64
CA ALA A 13 2.48 38.66 7.99
C ALA A 13 2.53 37.18 8.42
N GLN A 14 1.52 36.73 9.18
CA GLN A 14 1.38 35.34 9.61
C GLN A 14 1.16 34.40 8.41
N LEU A 15 0.28 34.79 7.48
CA LEU A 15 0.03 34.06 6.25
C LEU A 15 1.28 33.99 5.35
N ASN A 16 1.99 35.11 5.18
CA ASN A 16 3.24 35.16 4.42
C ASN A 16 4.36 34.32 5.06
N ALA A 17 4.36 34.14 6.39
CA ALA A 17 5.28 33.22 7.05
C ALA A 17 4.92 31.76 6.76
N LEU A 18 3.64 31.40 6.80
CA LEU A 18 3.18 30.04 6.48
C LEU A 18 3.42 29.69 5.01
N LEU A 19 3.19 30.63 4.08
CA LEU A 19 3.45 30.39 2.65
C LEU A 19 4.93 30.17 2.34
N ARG A 20 5.84 30.88 3.04
CA ARG A 20 7.29 30.62 2.95
C ARG A 20 7.65 29.21 3.42
N GLU A 21 6.98 28.70 4.45
CA GLU A 21 7.17 27.32 4.88
C GLU A 21 6.68 26.28 3.86
N VAL A 22 5.71 26.64 3.01
CA VAL A 22 5.30 25.75 1.90
C VAL A 22 6.44 25.56 0.91
N ASP A 23 7.20 26.61 0.61
CA ASP A 23 8.36 26.51 -0.30
C ASP A 23 9.46 25.62 0.29
N ASN A 24 9.64 25.64 1.62
CA ASN A 24 10.54 24.74 2.35
C ASN A 24 10.12 23.26 2.23
N MET A 25 8.86 22.96 1.87
CA MET A 25 8.37 21.59 1.67
C MET A 25 8.73 21.00 0.30
N LEU A 26 9.28 21.77 -0.63
CA LEU A 26 9.64 21.30 -1.98
C LEU A 26 10.52 20.04 -1.99
N PRO A 27 11.59 19.91 -1.18
CA PRO A 27 12.39 18.68 -1.13
C PRO A 27 11.59 17.47 -0.65
N PHE A 28 10.68 17.67 0.30
CA PHE A 28 9.81 16.62 0.83
C PHE A 28 8.80 16.14 -0.22
N VAL A 29 8.13 17.06 -0.92
CA VAL A 29 7.21 16.77 -2.02
C VAL A 29 7.94 16.04 -3.16
N ARG A 30 9.11 16.54 -3.57
CA ARG A 30 9.98 15.88 -4.58
C ARG A 30 10.35 14.46 -4.20
N SER A 31 10.71 14.24 -2.93
CA SER A 31 11.07 12.91 -2.42
C SER A 31 9.89 11.94 -2.46
N ARG A 32 8.67 12.41 -2.17
CA ARG A 32 7.44 11.61 -2.18
C ARG A 32 6.87 11.37 -3.57
N LEU A 33 7.13 12.28 -4.52
CA LEU A 33 6.71 12.18 -5.92
C LEU A 33 7.87 11.78 -6.85
N ARG A 34 8.87 11.04 -6.36
CA ARG A 34 9.99 10.54 -7.18
C ARG A 34 9.46 9.79 -8.41
N GLY A 35 9.95 10.19 -9.59
CA GLY A 35 9.50 9.69 -10.89
C GLY A 35 8.31 10.44 -11.49
N ARG A 36 7.81 11.50 -10.85
CA ARG A 36 6.65 12.31 -11.31
C ARG A 36 6.92 13.81 -11.20
N PRO A 37 7.84 14.36 -12.01
CA PRO A 37 8.24 15.76 -11.89
C PRO A 37 7.10 16.75 -12.16
N ASN A 38 6.17 16.41 -13.08
CA ASN A 38 5.07 17.29 -13.47
C ASN A 38 3.99 17.47 -12.39
N ASP A 39 4.00 16.62 -11.34
CA ASP A 39 3.00 16.66 -10.28
C ASP A 39 3.43 17.52 -9.08
N ILE A 40 4.69 17.95 -9.05
CA ILE A 40 5.26 18.67 -7.91
C ILE A 40 4.60 20.05 -7.76
N ASP A 41 4.53 20.82 -8.85
CA ASP A 41 4.01 22.18 -8.83
C ASP A 41 2.50 22.24 -8.55
N PRO A 42 1.64 21.40 -9.16
CA PRO A 42 0.22 21.31 -8.79
C PRO A 42 0.00 20.96 -7.33
N VAL A 43 0.81 20.04 -6.77
CA VAL A 43 0.69 19.65 -5.36
C VAL A 43 1.10 20.78 -4.44
N LEU A 44 2.21 21.47 -4.71
CA LEU A 44 2.63 22.62 -3.91
C LEU A 44 1.61 23.76 -4.00
N GLN A 45 1.02 23.99 -5.18
CA GLN A 45 -0.04 24.96 -5.34
C GLN A 45 -1.27 24.61 -4.50
N HIS A 46 -1.69 23.36 -4.51
CA HIS A 46 -2.81 22.91 -3.68
C HIS A 46 -2.51 23.03 -2.18
N VAL A 47 -1.27 22.78 -1.75
CA VAL A 47 -0.84 23.04 -0.37
C VAL A 47 -0.96 24.52 -0.03
N ARG A 48 -0.54 25.44 -0.91
CA ARG A 48 -0.66 26.89 -0.71
C ARG A 48 -2.12 27.31 -0.54
N GLU A 49 -3.02 26.79 -1.37
CA GLU A 49 -4.46 27.05 -1.28
C GLU A 49 -5.04 26.58 0.06
N VAL A 50 -4.68 25.37 0.51
CA VAL A 50 -5.17 24.83 1.79
C VAL A 50 -4.61 25.62 2.97
N VAL A 51 -3.34 26.05 2.90
CA VAL A 51 -2.74 26.96 3.90
C VAL A 51 -3.47 28.30 3.90
N TRP A 52 -3.75 28.88 2.73
CA TRP A 52 -4.52 30.12 2.59
C TRP A 52 -5.93 30.01 3.17
N HIS A 53 -6.61 28.87 3.05
CA HIS A 53 -7.93 28.69 3.64
C HIS A 53 -7.90 28.40 5.15
N ARG A 54 -6.77 27.90 5.67
CA ARG A 54 -6.65 27.44 7.05
C ARG A 54 -5.73 28.30 7.93
N TYR A 55 -5.13 29.37 7.42
CA TYR A 55 -4.18 30.18 8.21
C TYR A 55 -4.79 30.76 9.48
N SER A 56 -6.08 31.10 9.48
CA SER A 56 -6.79 31.60 10.65
C SER A 56 -6.95 30.56 11.77
N SER A 57 -6.76 29.28 11.47
CA SER A 57 -6.75 28.18 12.45
C SER A 57 -5.36 27.87 12.99
N TYR A 58 -4.32 28.59 12.54
CA TYR A 58 -2.97 28.40 13.04
C TYR A 58 -2.80 29.04 14.41
N ASP A 59 -2.46 28.21 15.40
CA ASP A 59 -2.11 28.62 16.76
C ASP A 59 -0.64 28.28 17.05
N GLU A 60 0.16 29.32 17.26
CA GLU A 60 1.60 29.21 17.58
C GLU A 60 1.85 28.43 18.88
N ARG A 61 0.88 28.37 19.80
CA ARG A 61 0.98 27.62 21.06
C ARG A 61 0.89 26.11 20.86
N LEU A 62 0.23 25.67 19.78
CA LEU A 62 0.02 24.25 19.48
C LEU A 62 1.10 23.68 18.55
N GLY A 63 1.91 24.52 17.92
CA GLY A 63 3.02 24.07 17.10
C GLY A 63 3.70 25.15 16.25
N THR A 64 4.84 24.77 15.69
CA THR A 64 5.60 25.66 14.80
C THR A 64 4.90 25.82 13.44
N PRO A 65 5.15 26.92 12.71
CA PRO A 65 4.59 27.15 11.37
C PRO A 65 4.92 25.99 10.41
N ASN A 66 6.16 25.48 10.53
CA ASN A 66 6.63 24.33 9.77
C ASN A 66 5.82 23.06 10.06
N ALA A 67 5.53 22.75 11.34
CA ALA A 67 4.74 21.57 11.71
C ALA A 67 3.30 21.66 11.18
N PHE A 68 2.69 22.84 11.23
CA PHE A 68 1.35 23.10 10.70
C PHE A 68 1.31 22.89 9.18
N VAL A 69 2.23 23.52 8.45
CA VAL A 69 2.34 23.40 6.99
C VAL A 69 2.70 21.98 6.57
N PHE A 70 3.57 21.30 7.32
CA PHE A 70 3.91 19.90 7.10
C PHE A 70 2.69 18.98 7.24
N GLY A 71 1.86 19.19 8.27
CA GLY A 71 0.61 18.44 8.46
C GLY A 71 -0.35 18.59 7.27
N ILE A 72 -0.52 19.82 6.77
CA ILE A 72 -1.30 20.10 5.55
C ILE A 72 -0.69 19.41 4.34
N THR A 73 0.62 19.59 4.12
CA THR A 73 1.37 19.02 2.99
C THR A 73 1.25 17.50 2.95
N ARG A 74 1.39 16.84 4.11
CA ARG A 74 1.24 15.38 4.25
C ARG A 74 -0.17 14.92 3.88
N ASN A 75 -1.20 15.64 4.31
CA ASN A 75 -2.59 15.28 4.03
C ASN A 75 -2.94 15.48 2.55
N VAL A 76 -2.48 16.57 1.95
CA VAL A 76 -2.60 16.83 0.51
C VAL A 76 -1.93 15.73 -0.29
N LEU A 77 -0.66 15.41 0.00
CA LEU A 77 0.07 14.32 -0.68
C LEU A 77 -0.64 12.97 -0.53
N ARG A 78 -1.15 12.65 0.67
CA ARG A 78 -1.90 11.42 0.92
C ARG A 78 -3.17 11.37 0.06
N SER A 79 -3.89 12.48 -0.05
CA SER A 79 -5.08 12.60 -0.91
C SER A 79 -4.74 12.47 -2.39
N THR A 80 -3.70 13.14 -2.87
CA THR A 80 -3.27 13.09 -4.28
C THR A 80 -2.81 11.69 -4.69
N LEU A 81 -2.02 11.03 -3.83
CA LEU A 81 -1.59 9.65 -4.06
C LEU A 81 -2.75 8.65 -3.95
N GLY A 82 -3.68 8.86 -3.00
CA GLY A 82 -4.85 8.02 -2.79
C GLY A 82 -5.91 8.16 -3.88
N ARG A 83 -6.19 9.38 -4.36
CA ARG A 83 -7.08 9.64 -5.50
C ARG A 83 -6.53 9.02 -6.78
N ARG A 84 -5.23 9.16 -7.07
CA ARG A 84 -4.67 8.61 -8.31
C ARG A 84 -4.44 7.09 -8.29
N ALA A 85 -4.31 6.47 -7.13
CA ALA A 85 -4.42 5.02 -7.02
C ALA A 85 -5.82 4.50 -7.45
N ARG A 86 -6.85 5.35 -7.41
CA ARG A 86 -8.20 5.07 -7.94
C ARG A 86 -8.42 5.53 -9.39
N VAL A 87 -7.56 6.37 -9.98
CA VAL A 87 -7.78 7.01 -11.30
C VAL A 87 -7.05 6.29 -12.45
N SER A 88 -6.48 5.09 -12.22
CA SER A 88 -5.94 4.28 -13.33
C SER A 88 -7.01 3.42 -14.05
N GLU A 89 -8.27 3.53 -13.66
CA GLU A 89 -9.42 3.10 -14.45
C GLU A 89 -9.98 4.36 -15.11
N GLU A 90 -9.73 4.54 -16.41
CA GLU A 90 -10.49 5.50 -17.22
C GLU A 90 -11.96 5.07 -17.16
N VAL A 91 -12.77 5.84 -16.43
CA VAL A 91 -14.23 5.73 -16.46
C VAL A 91 -14.71 6.62 -17.61
N PRO A 92 -15.35 6.06 -18.65
CA PRO A 92 -15.99 6.87 -19.69
C PRO A 92 -17.01 7.84 -19.07
N GLU A 93 -17.12 9.05 -19.62
CA GLU A 93 -18.00 10.14 -19.14
C GLU A 93 -19.52 9.84 -19.22
N ASP A 94 -19.91 8.62 -19.61
CA ASP A 94 -21.29 8.15 -19.58
C ASP A 94 -21.60 7.42 -18.26
N ILE A 95 -21.59 8.12 -17.13
CA ILE A 95 -22.17 7.59 -15.89
C ILE A 95 -23.67 7.93 -15.88
N GLU A 96 -24.43 7.20 -16.68
CA GLU A 96 -25.85 7.01 -16.42
C GLU A 96 -26.03 5.90 -15.38
N SER A 97 -26.58 6.31 -14.24
CA SER A 97 -27.40 5.52 -13.32
C SER A 97 -26.72 4.48 -12.43
N GLU A 98 -27.32 4.26 -11.26
CA GLU A 98 -27.12 3.13 -10.37
C GLU A 98 -27.39 1.82 -11.15
N ALA A 99 -26.42 1.38 -11.94
CA ALA A 99 -26.46 0.07 -12.56
C ALA A 99 -26.43 -0.94 -11.41
N THR A 100 -27.61 -1.45 -11.07
CA THR A 100 -27.71 -2.67 -10.27
C THR A 100 -26.79 -3.68 -10.95
N PRO A 101 -25.72 -4.13 -10.28
CA PRO A 101 -24.75 -5.00 -10.93
C PRO A 101 -25.50 -6.20 -11.47
N ASP A 102 -25.23 -6.56 -12.73
CA ASP A 102 -25.83 -7.73 -13.37
C ASP A 102 -25.78 -8.91 -12.36
N PRO A 103 -26.93 -9.50 -11.97
CA PRO A 103 -26.97 -10.50 -10.92
C PRO A 103 -26.03 -11.67 -11.17
N LEU A 104 -25.85 -12.08 -12.43
CA LEU A 104 -24.93 -13.15 -12.80
C LEU A 104 -23.48 -12.72 -12.56
N THR A 105 -23.09 -11.54 -13.02
CA THR A 105 -21.76 -10.95 -12.75
C THR A 105 -21.50 -10.80 -11.25
N ALA A 106 -22.49 -10.40 -10.45
CA ALA A 106 -22.36 -10.29 -9.01
C ALA A 106 -22.15 -11.66 -8.34
N LEU A 107 -22.88 -12.69 -8.79
CA LEU A 107 -22.72 -14.07 -8.32
C LEU A 107 -21.35 -14.64 -8.68
N ILE A 108 -20.87 -14.42 -9.91
CA ILE A 108 -19.53 -14.86 -10.35
C ILE A 108 -18.46 -14.18 -9.50
N ARG A 109 -18.52 -12.85 -9.33
CA ARG A 109 -17.56 -12.12 -8.49
C ARG A 109 -17.55 -12.62 -7.05
N ARG A 110 -18.73 -12.94 -6.50
CA ARG A 110 -18.84 -13.50 -5.15
C ARG A 110 -18.26 -14.91 -5.07
N PHE A 111 -18.50 -15.74 -6.07
CA PHE A 111 -17.94 -17.08 -6.16
C PHE A 111 -16.41 -17.03 -6.25
N ASP A 112 -15.86 -16.22 -7.15
CA ASP A 112 -14.42 -16.02 -7.30
C ASP A 112 -13.81 -15.51 -6.01
N ALA A 113 -14.44 -14.50 -5.39
CA ALA A 113 -14.01 -13.96 -4.10
C ALA A 113 -13.96 -15.03 -3.03
N HIS A 114 -15.02 -15.83 -2.90
CA HIS A 114 -15.06 -16.91 -1.93
C HIS A 114 -13.99 -17.96 -2.20
N ARG A 115 -13.82 -18.40 -3.47
CA ARG A 115 -12.85 -19.42 -3.87
C ARG A 115 -11.42 -19.03 -3.47
N TRP A 116 -10.95 -17.85 -3.87
CA TRP A 116 -9.57 -17.45 -3.54
C TRP A 116 -9.40 -17.13 -2.05
N MET A 117 -10.40 -16.53 -1.40
CA MET A 117 -10.31 -16.18 0.03
C MET A 117 -10.24 -17.43 0.91
N SER A 118 -11.03 -18.46 0.62
CA SER A 118 -10.99 -19.73 1.34
C SER A 118 -9.63 -20.43 1.22
N LEU A 119 -9.03 -20.42 0.03
CA LEU A 119 -7.67 -20.95 -0.19
C LEU A 119 -6.62 -20.14 0.59
N VAL A 120 -6.68 -18.81 0.53
CA VAL A 120 -5.72 -17.96 1.26
C VAL A 120 -5.80 -18.20 2.76
N ALA A 121 -7.01 -18.24 3.33
CA ALA A 121 -7.22 -18.53 4.74
C ALA A 121 -6.55 -19.86 5.15
N GLY A 122 -6.71 -20.90 4.33
CA GLY A 122 -6.06 -22.20 4.54
C GLY A 122 -4.53 -22.17 4.53
N PHE A 123 -3.91 -21.28 3.73
CA PHE A 123 -2.44 -21.19 3.63
C PHE A 123 -1.77 -20.23 4.61
N VAL A 124 -2.47 -19.20 5.10
CA VAL A 124 -1.90 -18.23 6.04
C VAL A 124 -2.11 -18.63 7.50
N GLY A 125 -3.14 -19.45 7.77
CA GLY A 125 -3.52 -19.87 9.11
C GLY A 125 -4.62 -18.99 9.71
N GLU A 126 -5.34 -19.54 10.68
CA GLU A 126 -6.54 -18.93 11.26
C GLU A 126 -6.24 -17.59 11.96
N ASP A 127 -5.16 -17.51 12.74
CA ASP A 127 -4.79 -16.29 13.47
C ASP A 127 -4.47 -15.11 12.54
N ASP A 128 -3.61 -15.35 11.53
CA ASP A 128 -3.20 -14.34 10.55
C ASP A 128 -4.38 -13.88 9.69
N TRP A 129 -5.29 -14.81 9.34
CA TRP A 129 -6.48 -14.51 8.57
C TRP A 129 -7.49 -13.71 9.39
N THR A 130 -7.70 -14.06 10.65
CA THR A 130 -8.60 -13.35 11.58
C THR A 130 -8.12 -11.92 11.78
N LEU A 131 -6.82 -11.73 12.06
CA LEU A 131 -6.23 -10.40 12.21
C LEU A 131 -6.37 -9.55 10.95
N PHE A 132 -6.20 -10.16 9.77
CA PHE A 132 -6.39 -9.47 8.50
C PHE A 132 -7.86 -9.10 8.25
N ALA A 133 -8.80 -9.98 8.57
CA ALA A 133 -10.22 -9.73 8.44
C ALA A 133 -10.68 -8.61 9.37
N GLU A 134 -10.25 -8.60 10.62
CA GLU A 134 -10.50 -7.49 11.56
C GLU A 134 -9.93 -6.18 11.01
N LEU A 135 -8.70 -6.17 10.49
CA LEU A 135 -8.11 -4.97 9.90
C LEU A 135 -8.92 -4.44 8.70
N ALA A 136 -9.48 -5.34 7.89
CA ALA A 136 -10.30 -4.98 6.74
C ALA A 136 -11.67 -4.44 7.15
N LEU A 137 -12.26 -4.96 8.23
CA LEU A 137 -13.58 -4.56 8.73
C LEU A 137 -13.55 -3.30 9.59
N SER A 138 -12.42 -2.98 10.23
CA SER A 138 -12.27 -1.82 11.10
C SER A 138 -11.91 -0.52 10.37
N ASP A 139 -12.11 -0.43 9.06
CA ASP A 139 -11.79 0.75 8.21
C ASP A 139 -10.38 1.34 8.44
N GLY A 140 -9.42 0.48 8.82
CA GLY A 140 -8.04 0.89 9.05
C GLY A 140 -7.73 1.44 10.45
N ALA A 141 -8.56 1.19 11.46
CA ALA A 141 -8.27 1.40 12.88
C ALA A 141 -7.17 0.43 13.40
N ALA A 142 -5.99 0.49 12.78
CA ALA A 142 -4.87 -0.41 13.05
C ALA A 142 -4.39 -0.30 14.51
N ASP A 143 -4.46 0.88 15.12
CA ASP A 143 -4.01 1.11 16.49
C ASP A 143 -4.88 0.37 17.52
N GLU A 144 -6.19 0.26 17.27
CA GLU A 144 -7.13 -0.50 18.12
C GLU A 144 -6.86 -2.00 18.06
N ILE A 145 -6.60 -2.52 16.86
CA ILE A 145 -6.25 -3.93 16.63
C ILE A 145 -4.89 -4.26 17.26
N LEU A 146 -3.91 -3.37 17.14
CA LEU A 146 -2.60 -3.55 17.77
C LEU A 146 -2.72 -3.65 19.30
N ALA A 147 -3.57 -2.80 19.90
CA ALA A 147 -3.84 -2.84 21.34
C ALA A 147 -4.58 -4.12 21.75
N GLY A 148 -5.62 -4.53 21.01
CA GLY A 148 -6.42 -5.72 21.31
C GLY A 148 -5.62 -7.02 21.26
N HIS A 149 -4.67 -7.14 20.33
CA HIS A 149 -3.85 -8.34 20.14
C HIS A 149 -2.47 -8.27 20.79
N SER A 150 -2.16 -7.19 21.52
CA SER A 150 -0.80 -6.94 22.06
C SER A 150 0.31 -7.04 21.01
N LEU A 151 0.01 -6.63 19.77
CA LEU A 151 0.92 -6.74 18.64
C LEU A 151 1.71 -5.44 18.44
N THR A 152 2.89 -5.59 17.83
CA THR A 152 3.65 -4.43 17.35
C THR A 152 3.21 -4.04 15.93
N SER A 153 3.35 -2.76 15.57
CA SER A 153 3.14 -2.29 14.19
C SER A 153 3.96 -3.09 13.16
N ARG A 154 5.12 -3.61 13.56
CA ARG A 154 5.95 -4.48 12.73
C ARG A 154 5.31 -5.86 12.54
N ALA A 155 4.76 -6.46 13.58
CA ALA A 155 4.08 -7.75 13.49
C ALA A 155 2.85 -7.67 12.57
N LEU A 156 2.01 -6.64 12.73
CA LEU A 156 0.85 -6.42 11.86
C LEU A 156 1.25 -6.23 10.39
N ARG A 157 2.33 -5.48 10.12
CA ARG A 157 2.87 -5.37 8.76
C ARG A 157 3.34 -6.71 8.21
N THR A 158 4.04 -7.52 9.00
CA THR A 158 4.46 -8.87 8.58
C THR A 158 3.27 -9.76 8.24
N VAL A 159 2.19 -9.72 9.03
CA VAL A 159 0.96 -10.49 8.73
C VAL A 159 0.34 -9.99 7.44
N ARG A 160 0.15 -8.67 7.29
CA ARG A 160 -0.40 -8.07 6.07
C ARG A 160 0.42 -8.43 4.83
N ASP A 161 1.75 -8.36 4.92
CA ASP A 161 2.64 -8.72 3.81
C ASP A 161 2.50 -10.20 3.47
N ARG A 162 2.44 -11.07 4.48
CA ARG A 162 2.26 -12.52 4.30
C ARG A 162 0.93 -12.85 3.63
N VAL A 163 -0.17 -12.26 4.09
CA VAL A 163 -1.51 -12.44 3.49
C VAL A 163 -1.53 -11.90 2.07
N SER A 164 -0.95 -10.72 1.83
CA SER A 164 -0.91 -10.10 0.50
C SER A 164 -0.11 -10.92 -0.51
N LEU A 165 1.06 -11.43 -0.13
CA LEU A 165 1.88 -12.28 -0.98
C LEU A 165 1.18 -13.61 -1.28
N THR A 166 0.55 -14.21 -0.27
CA THR A 166 -0.19 -15.46 -0.43
C THR A 166 -1.40 -15.27 -1.34
N ALA A 167 -2.18 -14.20 -1.15
CA ALA A 167 -3.32 -13.87 -1.98
C ALA A 167 -2.93 -13.59 -3.44
N TYR A 168 -1.82 -12.89 -3.67
CA TYR A 168 -1.30 -12.72 -5.02
C TYR A 168 -1.01 -14.07 -5.69
N THR A 169 -0.28 -14.96 -4.99
CA THR A 169 0.11 -16.25 -5.53
C THR A 169 -1.06 -17.18 -5.76
N VAL A 170 -2.03 -17.25 -4.84
CA VAL A 170 -3.26 -18.02 -5.02
C VAL A 170 -4.04 -17.51 -6.24
N ARG A 171 -4.25 -16.19 -6.35
CA ARG A 171 -4.99 -15.63 -7.49
C ARG A 171 -4.29 -15.86 -8.82
N ALA A 172 -2.97 -15.78 -8.87
CA ALA A 172 -2.20 -16.07 -10.08
C ALA A 172 -2.28 -17.56 -10.47
N ALA A 173 -2.22 -18.45 -9.49
CA ALA A 173 -2.37 -19.89 -9.71
C ALA A 173 -3.78 -20.26 -10.18
N LEU A 174 -4.83 -19.67 -9.59
CA LEU A 174 -6.21 -19.84 -10.05
C LEU A 174 -6.39 -19.35 -11.49
N ALA A 175 -5.85 -18.17 -11.82
CA ALA A 175 -5.93 -17.65 -13.19
C ALA A 175 -5.23 -18.55 -14.21
N ALA A 176 -4.09 -19.14 -13.86
CA ALA A 176 -3.40 -20.12 -14.70
C ALA A 176 -4.21 -21.42 -14.85
N ALA A 177 -4.83 -21.91 -13.77
CA ALA A 177 -5.71 -23.07 -13.81
C ALA A 177 -6.96 -22.83 -14.67
N ASP A 178 -7.62 -21.67 -14.50
CA ASP A 178 -8.81 -21.28 -15.25
C ASP A 178 -8.50 -21.08 -16.75
N SER A 179 -7.25 -20.73 -17.08
CA SER A 179 -6.76 -20.62 -18.47
C SER A 179 -6.35 -21.97 -19.08
N GLY A 180 -6.30 -23.05 -18.28
CA GLY A 180 -5.89 -24.38 -18.71
C GLY A 180 -4.38 -24.53 -18.93
N ASP A 181 -3.56 -23.71 -18.27
CA ASP A 181 -2.11 -23.77 -18.41
C ASP A 181 -1.54 -25.08 -17.83
N PRO A 182 -0.54 -25.71 -18.49
CA PRO A 182 0.06 -26.93 -17.98
C PRO A 182 0.88 -26.67 -16.72
N ILE A 183 0.80 -27.56 -15.73
CA ILE A 183 1.62 -27.48 -14.50
C ILE A 183 3.09 -27.75 -14.84
N THR A 184 3.82 -26.68 -15.11
CA THR A 184 5.25 -26.68 -15.42
C THR A 184 5.99 -25.74 -14.48
N GLY A 185 7.31 -25.94 -14.34
CA GLY A 185 8.17 -25.05 -13.53
C GLY A 185 8.01 -23.55 -13.86
N PRO A 186 8.02 -23.13 -15.13
CA PRO A 186 7.79 -21.74 -15.52
C PRO A 186 6.43 -21.17 -15.09
N VAL A 187 5.34 -21.92 -15.26
CA VAL A 187 3.99 -21.49 -14.84
C VAL A 187 3.92 -21.28 -13.33
N ILE A 188 4.50 -22.21 -12.55
CA ILE A 188 4.57 -22.10 -11.08
C ILE A 188 5.41 -20.88 -10.67
N LEU A 189 6.53 -20.60 -11.35
CA LEU A 189 7.36 -19.42 -11.12
C LEU A 189 6.61 -18.11 -11.42
N HIS A 190 5.79 -18.07 -12.47
CA HIS A 190 4.98 -16.90 -12.81
C HIS A 190 3.88 -16.60 -11.78
N CYS A 191 3.48 -17.57 -10.96
CA CYS A 191 2.56 -17.35 -9.86
C CYS A 191 3.18 -16.55 -8.69
N LEU A 192 4.50 -16.41 -8.63
CA LEU A 192 5.15 -15.60 -7.59
C LEU A 192 5.07 -14.11 -7.94
N PRO A 193 4.94 -13.22 -6.94
CA PRO A 193 4.94 -11.77 -7.17
C PRO A 193 6.30 -11.25 -7.61
N ASP A 194 6.28 -10.32 -8.57
CA ASP A 194 7.46 -9.55 -9.01
C ASP A 194 7.99 -8.61 -7.91
N ARG A 195 7.15 -8.30 -6.92
CA ARG A 195 7.49 -7.36 -5.86
C ARG A 195 8.42 -8.03 -4.84
N GLY A 196 9.50 -7.34 -4.48
CA GLY A 196 10.40 -7.78 -3.41
C GLY A 196 11.47 -8.79 -3.84
N GLY A 197 11.64 -9.03 -5.14
CA GLY A 197 12.71 -9.87 -5.67
C GLY A 197 12.47 -11.39 -5.49
N LEU A 198 11.21 -11.80 -5.26
CA LEU A 198 10.90 -13.18 -4.87
C LEU A 198 10.94 -14.13 -6.08
N ARG A 199 10.52 -13.67 -7.26
CA ARG A 199 10.58 -14.45 -8.50
C ARG A 199 12.02 -14.66 -8.95
N GLU A 200 12.86 -13.64 -8.84
CA GLU A 200 14.29 -13.70 -9.17
C GLU A 200 15.03 -14.63 -8.22
N VAL A 201 14.71 -14.59 -6.92
CA VAL A 201 15.24 -15.56 -5.95
C VAL A 201 14.76 -16.98 -6.28
N ALA A 202 13.51 -17.15 -6.70
CA ALA A 202 12.96 -18.45 -7.08
C ALA A 202 13.66 -19.05 -8.32
N VAL A 203 13.99 -18.23 -9.32
CA VAL A 203 14.76 -18.65 -10.51
C VAL A 203 16.15 -19.15 -10.13
N LEU A 204 16.78 -18.55 -9.12
CA LEU A 204 18.11 -18.94 -8.63
C LEU A 204 18.09 -20.07 -7.60
N MET A 205 16.92 -20.66 -7.31
CA MET A 205 16.82 -21.75 -6.33
C MET A 205 17.66 -22.96 -6.75
N GLY A 206 18.44 -23.47 -5.79
CA GLY A 206 19.46 -24.49 -6.04
C GLY A 206 20.88 -23.95 -5.86
N THR A 207 21.06 -22.64 -5.85
CA THR A 207 22.31 -21.97 -5.44
C THR A 207 22.27 -21.59 -3.95
N ASP A 208 23.44 -21.41 -3.33
CA ASP A 208 23.53 -21.02 -1.93
C ASP A 208 23.18 -19.53 -1.72
N ALA A 209 22.83 -19.18 -0.48
CA ALA A 209 22.35 -17.84 -0.15
C ALA A 209 23.38 -16.72 -0.38
N ASN A 210 24.69 -17.01 -0.32
CA ASN A 210 25.72 -16.00 -0.57
C ASN A 210 25.83 -15.72 -2.07
N THR A 211 25.73 -16.76 -2.91
CA THR A 211 25.68 -16.61 -4.37
C THR A 211 24.47 -15.79 -4.79
N ILE A 212 23.27 -16.11 -4.28
CA ILE A 212 22.04 -15.35 -4.56
C ILE A 212 22.19 -13.89 -4.08
N ALA A 213 22.78 -13.68 -2.90
CA ALA A 213 23.02 -12.36 -2.37
C ALA A 213 23.96 -11.53 -3.26
N ALA A 214 25.02 -12.15 -3.78
CA ALA A 214 25.95 -11.51 -4.70
C ALA A 214 25.28 -11.18 -6.04
N THR A 215 24.55 -12.12 -6.64
CA THR A 215 23.86 -11.95 -7.93
C THR A 215 22.78 -10.86 -7.87
N LEU A 216 22.03 -10.80 -6.78
CA LEU A 216 20.94 -9.82 -6.60
C LEU A 216 21.40 -8.54 -5.89
N HIS A 217 22.69 -8.41 -5.58
CA HIS A 217 23.26 -7.29 -4.83
C HIS A 217 22.51 -6.96 -3.52
N ILE A 218 22.17 -8.00 -2.75
CA ILE A 218 21.47 -7.88 -1.47
C ILE A 218 22.29 -8.45 -0.30
N HIS A 219 21.87 -8.15 0.92
CA HIS A 219 22.49 -8.73 2.12
C HIS A 219 22.19 -10.25 2.23
N PRO A 220 23.16 -11.11 2.64
CA PRO A 220 22.95 -12.56 2.77
C PRO A 220 21.79 -12.95 3.69
N GLY A 221 21.57 -12.21 4.78
CA GLY A 221 20.41 -12.41 5.66
C GLY A 221 19.08 -12.15 4.96
N ALA A 222 19.02 -11.15 4.07
CA ALA A 222 17.83 -10.87 3.28
C ALA A 222 17.60 -11.96 2.21
N ALA A 223 18.67 -12.48 1.60
CA ALA A 223 18.59 -13.60 0.67
C ALA A 223 17.98 -14.84 1.35
N ARG A 224 18.44 -15.21 2.56
CA ARG A 224 17.86 -16.35 3.31
C ARG A 224 16.37 -16.19 3.58
N ALA A 225 15.94 -15.02 4.03
CA ALA A 225 14.53 -14.74 4.28
C ALA A 225 13.69 -14.81 3.00
N ARG A 226 14.21 -14.27 1.89
CA ARG A 226 13.53 -14.35 0.57
C ARG A 226 13.47 -15.77 0.04
N ILE A 227 14.51 -16.58 0.21
CA ILE A 227 14.52 -17.99 -0.20
C ILE A 227 13.43 -18.76 0.56
N ALA A 228 13.31 -18.56 1.87
CA ALA A 228 12.26 -19.19 2.67
C ALA A 228 10.86 -18.79 2.19
N ASN A 229 10.64 -17.50 1.94
CA ASN A 229 9.37 -16.99 1.41
C ASN A 229 9.06 -17.52 0.00
N ALA A 230 10.03 -17.52 -0.90
CA ALA A 230 9.87 -18.03 -2.27
C ALA A 230 9.51 -19.52 -2.25
N LYS A 231 10.21 -20.34 -1.46
CA LYS A 231 9.88 -21.78 -1.27
C LYS A 231 8.45 -21.99 -0.80
N ARG A 232 8.01 -21.22 0.21
CA ARG A 232 6.63 -21.27 0.71
C ARG A 232 5.63 -20.95 -0.40
N LEU A 233 5.85 -19.87 -1.14
CA LEU A 233 4.94 -19.44 -2.21
C LEU A 233 4.91 -20.41 -3.40
N LEU A 234 6.05 -20.99 -3.78
CA LEU A 234 6.08 -22.05 -4.82
C LEU A 234 5.26 -23.27 -4.41
N THR A 235 5.37 -23.66 -3.14
CA THR A 235 4.59 -24.79 -2.59
C THR A 235 3.10 -24.49 -2.65
N ILE A 236 2.68 -23.26 -2.31
CA ILE A 236 1.30 -22.82 -2.39
C ILE A 236 0.80 -22.82 -3.83
N ALA A 237 1.56 -22.23 -4.76
CA ALA A 237 1.20 -22.19 -6.19
C ALA A 237 1.00 -23.61 -6.75
N TYR A 238 1.94 -24.52 -6.47
CA TYR A 238 1.83 -25.91 -6.87
C TYR A 238 0.61 -26.61 -6.24
N ALA A 239 0.35 -26.38 -4.95
CA ALA A 239 -0.80 -26.97 -4.27
C ALA A 239 -2.15 -26.52 -4.89
N VAL A 240 -2.30 -25.22 -5.16
CA VAL A 240 -3.50 -24.68 -5.81
C VAL A 240 -3.69 -25.27 -7.20
N LEU A 241 -2.65 -25.26 -8.04
CA LEU A 241 -2.75 -25.82 -9.40
C LEU A 241 -3.15 -27.30 -9.40
N ASN A 242 -2.64 -28.11 -8.47
CA ASN A 242 -3.02 -29.52 -8.38
C ASN A 242 -4.44 -29.72 -7.83
N GLN A 243 -4.89 -28.89 -6.88
CA GLN A 243 -6.26 -28.93 -6.38
C GLN A 243 -7.26 -28.64 -7.49
N GLU A 244 -6.97 -27.66 -8.34
CA GLU A 244 -7.86 -27.27 -9.43
C GLU A 244 -7.82 -28.23 -10.63
N LEU A 245 -6.70 -28.94 -10.86
CA LEU A 245 -6.69 -30.05 -11.83
C LEU A 245 -7.55 -31.25 -11.39
N ALA A 246 -7.77 -31.41 -10.09
CA ALA A 246 -8.50 -32.55 -9.52
C ALA A 246 -10.00 -32.27 -9.34
N ALA A 247 -10.43 -31.01 -9.48
CA ALA A 247 -11.80 -30.54 -9.34
C ALA A 247 -12.57 -30.62 -10.67
#